data_AF-A0A0X3Y959-F1
#
_entry.id   AF-A0A0X3Y959-F1
#
_cell.length_a   1.000
_cell.length_b   1.000
_cell.length_c   1.000
_cell.angle_alpha   90.00
_cell.angle_beta   90.00
_cell.angle_gamma   90.00
#
_symmetry.space_group_name_H-M   'P 1'
#
loop_
_entity.id
_entity.type
_entity.pdbx_description
1 polymer ?
#
loop_
_entity_poly.entity_id
_entity_poly.type
_entity_poly.pdbx_seq_one_letter_code
_entity_poly.pdbx_strand_id
1 'polypeptide(L)'
;MKILQKTAVSCLLLSCLNLSASASEIDEAITAATKHYKAGELSQAIAQLDYASTLIRQEKGEQVKLAFPAAPSGWQAQDASAEVAGAAMFGGGISASRNYYNDSDSIDIELMMDSPMLQAFAMMLSNPSMIAMSGGKLTKIQGLQAVQRLEGNSLEIQFVTQGGAMITVRGNNDNQSTMLALANSIDLKKL
;
A
#
# COMPACT_ATOMS: atom_id res chain seq x y z
N MET A 1 -26.36 52.30 -42.98
CA MET A 1 -26.79 50.94 -43.39
C MET A 1 -25.67 49.99 -43.02
N LYS A 2 -25.86 49.16 -41.97
CA LYS A 2 -25.99 47.68 -42.05
C LYS A 2 -24.67 47.01 -42.52
N ILE A 3 -23.97 46.10 -41.80
CA ILE A 3 -24.32 45.15 -40.74
C ILE A 3 -23.02 44.70 -40.01
N LEU A 4 -23.17 44.43 -38.71
CA LEU A 4 -22.28 43.74 -37.77
C LEU A 4 -21.86 42.33 -38.24
N GLN A 5 -20.59 41.96 -38.12
CA GLN A 5 -20.20 40.56 -37.91
C GLN A 5 -19.17 40.43 -36.79
N LYS A 6 -19.61 39.77 -35.73
CA LYS A 6 -18.84 39.35 -34.56
C LYS A 6 -18.02 38.12 -34.96
N THR A 7 -16.73 38.09 -34.68
CA THR A 7 -15.97 36.84 -34.65
C THR A 7 -15.47 36.61 -33.24
N ALA A 8 -15.90 35.44 -32.74
CA ALA A 8 -15.80 34.98 -31.38
C ALA A 8 -14.37 34.66 -30.96
N VAL A 9 -14.12 34.88 -29.67
CA VAL A 9 -13.00 34.39 -28.88
C VAL A 9 -12.92 32.87 -29.01
N SER A 10 -11.80 32.36 -29.54
CA SER A 10 -11.50 30.92 -29.53
C SER A 10 -10.67 30.60 -28.29
N CYS A 11 -11.35 30.04 -27.30
CA CYS A 11 -10.74 29.34 -26.17
C CYS A 11 -10.24 27.98 -26.67
N LEU A 12 -9.01 27.58 -26.35
CA LEU A 12 -8.69 26.16 -26.25
C LEU A 12 -7.70 25.95 -25.10
N LEU A 13 -8.26 25.55 -23.97
CA LEU A 13 -7.56 24.99 -22.83
C LEU A 13 -6.78 23.74 -23.29
N LEU A 14 -5.46 23.87 -23.43
CA LEU A 14 -4.54 22.73 -23.42
C LEU A 14 -4.11 22.47 -21.98
N SER A 15 -4.91 21.73 -21.23
CA SER A 15 -4.50 21.21 -19.92
C SER A 15 -5.29 19.94 -19.63
N CYS A 16 -4.59 18.88 -19.23
CA CYS A 16 -5.08 17.56 -18.78
C CYS A 16 -5.09 16.42 -19.81
N LEU A 17 -3.90 16.01 -20.29
CA LEU A 17 -3.65 14.67 -20.86
C LEU A 17 -2.43 14.07 -20.17
N ASN A 18 -2.55 13.63 -18.91
CA ASN A 18 -1.49 12.86 -18.24
C ASN A 18 -2.05 11.71 -17.38
N LEU A 19 -3.34 11.37 -17.47
CA LEU A 19 -3.97 10.33 -16.65
C LEU A 19 -4.31 9.03 -17.39
N SER A 20 -3.91 8.87 -18.66
CA SER A 20 -4.34 7.75 -19.50
C SER A 20 -3.25 6.75 -19.89
N ALA A 21 -1.99 6.99 -19.53
CA ALA A 21 -0.90 6.13 -19.98
C ALA A 21 -0.97 4.71 -19.36
N SER A 22 -1.17 4.60 -18.05
CA SER A 22 -1.15 3.30 -17.35
C SER A 22 -2.41 2.46 -17.61
N ALA A 23 -3.59 3.08 -17.71
CA ALA A 23 -4.81 2.36 -18.08
C ALA A 23 -4.73 1.79 -19.51
N SER A 24 -4.15 2.58 -20.44
CA SER A 24 -3.88 2.11 -21.81
C SER A 24 -2.93 0.91 -21.80
N GLU A 25 -1.87 0.96 -21.00
CA GLU A 25 -0.86 -0.09 -20.94
C GLU A 25 -1.39 -1.41 -20.34
N ILE A 26 -2.23 -1.32 -19.29
CA ILE A 26 -2.93 -2.48 -18.71
C ILE A 26 -3.86 -3.12 -19.75
N ASP A 27 -4.70 -2.32 -20.41
CA ASP A 27 -5.66 -2.81 -21.41
C ASP A 27 -4.94 -3.43 -22.63
N GLU A 28 -3.83 -2.83 -23.05
CA GLU A 28 -2.97 -3.35 -24.12
C GLU A 28 -2.38 -4.72 -23.77
N ALA A 29 -1.82 -4.87 -22.56
CA ALA A 29 -1.26 -6.13 -22.08
C ALA A 29 -2.33 -7.23 -22.00
N ILE A 30 -3.53 -6.92 -21.49
CA ILE A 30 -4.66 -7.87 -21.44
C ILE A 30 -5.12 -8.27 -22.85
N THR A 31 -5.17 -7.31 -23.77
CA THR A 31 -5.54 -7.57 -25.17
C THR A 31 -4.53 -8.46 -25.86
N ALA A 32 -3.23 -8.20 -25.66
CA ALA A 32 -2.14 -9.02 -26.18
C ALA A 32 -2.18 -10.44 -25.61
N ALA A 33 -2.38 -10.58 -24.29
CA ALA A 33 -2.55 -11.87 -23.64
C ALA A 33 -3.69 -12.69 -24.26
N THR A 34 -4.84 -12.06 -24.49
CA THR A 34 -6.01 -12.70 -25.10
C THR A 34 -5.72 -13.18 -26.52
N LYS A 35 -4.98 -12.40 -27.31
CA LYS A 35 -4.57 -12.77 -28.67
C LYS A 35 -3.66 -14.00 -28.65
N HIS A 36 -2.61 -13.98 -27.81
CA HIS A 36 -1.69 -15.10 -27.67
C HIS A 36 -2.39 -16.37 -27.17
N TYR A 37 -3.30 -16.24 -26.19
CA TYR A 37 -4.07 -17.37 -25.67
C TYR A 37 -4.93 -18.03 -26.76
N LYS A 38 -5.66 -17.22 -27.55
CA LYS A 38 -6.48 -17.73 -28.67
C LYS A 38 -5.66 -18.38 -29.78
N ALA A 39 -4.40 -17.98 -29.94
CA ALA A 39 -3.47 -18.59 -30.89
C ALA A 39 -2.77 -19.86 -30.35
N GLY A 40 -3.00 -20.24 -29.09
CA GLY A 40 -2.32 -21.37 -28.44
C GLY A 40 -0.90 -21.05 -27.95
N GLU A 41 -0.49 -19.79 -27.99
CA GLU A 41 0.85 -19.31 -27.59
C GLU A 41 0.90 -19.07 -26.07
N LEU A 42 0.74 -20.13 -25.29
CA LEU A 42 0.47 -20.04 -23.86
C LEU A 42 1.55 -19.30 -23.06
N SER A 43 2.84 -19.49 -23.37
CA SER A 43 3.92 -18.79 -22.66
C SER A 43 3.87 -17.27 -22.86
N GLN A 44 3.49 -16.80 -24.04
CA GLN A 44 3.33 -15.37 -24.33
C GLN A 44 2.08 -14.81 -23.65
N ALA A 45 0.99 -15.58 -23.62
CA ALA A 45 -0.22 -15.20 -22.91
C ALA A 45 0.04 -15.01 -21.40
N ILE A 46 0.76 -15.95 -20.77
CA ILE A 46 1.15 -15.87 -19.36
C ILE A 46 2.01 -14.62 -19.12
N ALA A 47 3.05 -14.38 -19.92
CA ALA A 47 3.93 -13.24 -19.75
C ALA A 47 3.18 -11.88 -19.80
N GLN A 48 2.21 -11.75 -20.71
CA GLN A 48 1.38 -10.54 -20.81
C GLN A 48 0.42 -10.37 -19.62
N LEU A 49 -0.15 -11.47 -19.10
CA LEU A 49 -1.01 -11.42 -17.90
C LEU A 49 -0.22 -11.08 -16.64
N ASP A 50 1.00 -11.61 -16.49
CA ASP A 50 1.88 -11.29 -15.37
C ASP A 50 2.30 -9.82 -15.41
N TYR A 51 2.56 -9.30 -16.61
CA TYR A 51 2.85 -7.89 -16.81
C TYR A 51 1.65 -7.00 -16.46
N ALA A 52 0.46 -7.30 -16.98
CA ALA A 52 -0.77 -6.60 -16.62
C ALA A 52 -1.02 -6.64 -15.10
N SER A 53 -0.82 -7.80 -14.47
CA SER A 53 -0.96 -7.96 -13.02
C SER A 53 0.03 -7.09 -12.25
N THR A 54 1.26 -6.92 -12.75
CA THR A 54 2.26 -6.05 -12.15
C THR A 54 1.84 -4.59 -12.21
N LEU A 55 1.37 -4.12 -13.37
CA LEU A 55 0.87 -2.74 -13.56
C LEU A 55 -0.34 -2.44 -12.66
N ILE A 56 -1.30 -3.36 -12.56
CA ILE A 56 -2.46 -3.23 -11.66
C ILE A 56 -2.00 -3.14 -10.20
N ARG A 57 -1.00 -3.92 -9.78
CA ARG A 57 -0.45 -3.83 -8.42
C ARG A 57 0.25 -2.51 -8.16
N GLN A 58 0.94 -1.93 -9.16
CA GLN A 58 1.55 -0.60 -9.04
C GLN A 58 0.47 0.46 -8.83
N GLU A 59 -0.61 0.43 -9.62
CA GLU A 59 -1.74 1.35 -9.47
C GLU A 59 -2.42 1.20 -8.10
N LYS A 60 -2.65 -0.05 -7.64
CA LYS A 60 -3.16 -0.32 -6.28
C LYS A 60 -2.20 0.21 -5.22
N GLY A 61 -0.88 0.05 -5.40
CA GLY A 61 0.14 0.58 -4.47
C GLY A 61 0.06 2.09 -4.28
N GLU A 62 -0.20 2.84 -5.35
CA GLU A 62 -0.44 4.30 -5.26
C GLU A 62 -1.69 4.65 -4.45
N GLN A 63 -2.74 3.83 -4.52
CA GLN A 63 -3.93 4.01 -3.68
C GLN A 63 -3.64 3.69 -2.21
N VAL A 64 -2.84 2.66 -1.94
CA VAL A 64 -2.45 2.25 -0.58
C VAL A 64 -1.68 3.35 0.15
N LYS A 65 -0.88 4.15 -0.57
CA LYS A 65 -0.20 5.32 0.01
C LYS A 65 -1.16 6.31 0.67
N LEU A 66 -2.41 6.37 0.23
CA LEU A 66 -3.42 7.27 0.79
C LEU A 66 -3.96 6.77 2.15
N ALA A 67 -3.64 5.54 2.56
CA ALA A 67 -4.02 5.00 3.85
C ALA A 67 -3.19 5.56 5.01
N PHE A 68 -1.97 6.06 4.73
CA PHE A 68 -1.08 6.59 5.76
C PHE A 68 -1.63 7.90 6.33
N PRO A 69 -1.73 8.02 7.68
CA PRO A 69 -2.21 9.24 8.30
C PRO A 69 -1.27 10.43 8.09
N ALA A 70 -1.76 11.63 8.35
CA ALA A 70 -0.91 12.80 8.50
C ALA A 70 0.01 12.67 9.72
N ALA A 71 1.13 13.41 9.72
CA ALA A 71 2.01 13.45 10.87
C ALA A 71 1.29 14.05 12.11
N PRO A 72 1.41 13.44 13.29
CA PRO A 72 0.87 14.01 14.52
C PRO A 72 1.62 15.29 14.92
N SER A 73 1.05 16.07 15.84
CA SER A 73 1.67 17.31 16.31
C SER A 73 3.09 17.07 16.84
N GLY A 74 4.04 17.89 16.40
CA GLY A 74 5.45 17.76 16.77
C GLY A 74 6.24 16.72 15.95
N TRP A 75 5.60 16.07 14.99
CA TRP A 75 6.24 15.14 14.06
C TRP A 75 6.13 15.65 12.63
N GLN A 76 7.08 15.22 11.79
CA GLN A 76 7.06 15.35 10.35
C GLN A 76 6.89 13.96 9.73
N ALA A 77 6.47 13.90 8.47
CA ALA A 77 6.39 12.65 7.73
C ALA A 77 7.03 12.81 6.37
N GLN A 78 7.80 11.81 5.96
CA GLN A 78 8.25 11.69 4.58
C GLN A 78 7.06 11.41 3.66
N ASP A 79 7.27 11.55 2.36
CA ASP A 79 6.31 11.07 1.38
C ASP A 79 6.16 9.54 1.52
N ALA A 80 4.93 9.06 1.40
CA ALA A 80 4.69 7.63 1.38
C ALA A 80 5.27 7.03 0.09
N SER A 81 5.95 5.90 0.20
CA SER A 81 6.42 5.12 -0.94
C SER A 81 5.59 3.86 -1.09
N ALA A 82 5.50 3.35 -2.32
CA ALA A 82 4.92 2.05 -2.62
C ALA A 82 5.78 1.35 -3.67
N GLU A 83 5.99 0.07 -3.47
CA GLU A 83 6.78 -0.80 -4.32
C GLU A 83 6.03 -2.12 -4.52
N VAL A 84 6.09 -2.66 -5.74
CA VAL A 84 5.60 -4.00 -6.02
C VAL A 84 6.77 -4.96 -5.85
N ALA A 85 6.70 -5.80 -4.83
CA ALA A 85 7.70 -6.84 -4.63
C ALA A 85 7.59 -7.84 -5.78
N GLY A 86 8.72 -8.12 -6.44
CA GLY A 86 8.78 -9.18 -7.45
C GLY A 86 8.43 -10.54 -6.82
N ALA A 87 7.92 -11.49 -7.61
CA ALA A 87 7.51 -12.82 -7.10
C ALA A 87 8.61 -13.56 -6.33
N ALA A 88 9.89 -13.26 -6.62
CA ALA A 88 11.05 -13.81 -5.91
C ALA A 88 11.26 -13.22 -4.49
N MET A 89 10.76 -12.02 -4.22
CA MET A 89 10.83 -11.38 -2.91
C MET A 89 9.53 -11.63 -2.15
N PHE A 90 9.59 -12.53 -1.15
CA PHE A 90 8.49 -12.86 -0.25
C PHE A 90 7.19 -13.32 -0.95
N GLY A 91 7.29 -13.88 -2.15
CA GLY A 91 6.16 -14.41 -2.93
C GLY A 91 5.34 -13.35 -3.68
N GLY A 92 5.89 -12.16 -3.84
CA GLY A 92 5.23 -11.02 -4.46
C GLY A 92 4.31 -10.26 -3.51
N GLY A 93 3.71 -9.18 -4.03
CA GLY A 93 2.76 -8.36 -3.30
C GLY A 93 3.03 -6.88 -3.47
N ILE A 94 2.33 -6.08 -2.68
CA ILE A 94 2.53 -4.63 -2.59
C ILE A 94 3.12 -4.35 -1.22
N SER A 95 4.24 -3.62 -1.17
CA SER A 95 4.75 -3.04 0.05
C SER A 95 4.66 -1.52 -0.05
N ALA A 96 4.12 -0.86 0.97
CA ALA A 96 4.13 0.58 1.07
C ALA A 96 4.67 0.98 2.43
N SER A 97 5.40 2.09 2.50
CA SER A 97 5.93 2.56 3.77
C SER A 97 5.86 4.07 3.89
N ARG A 98 5.83 4.53 5.14
CA ARG A 98 5.97 5.94 5.48
C ARG A 98 6.72 6.10 6.78
N ASN A 99 7.74 6.94 6.74
CA ASN A 99 8.54 7.32 7.90
C ASN A 99 8.00 8.62 8.52
N TYR A 100 7.83 8.59 9.83
CA TYR A 100 7.47 9.75 10.66
C TYR A 100 8.64 10.03 11.59
N TYR A 101 9.06 11.29 11.71
CA TYR A 101 10.23 11.63 12.51
C TYR A 101 10.06 12.97 13.24
N ASN A 102 10.82 13.14 14.30
CA ASN A 102 11.05 14.43 14.96
C ASN A 102 12.56 14.60 15.17
N ASP A 103 12.98 15.51 16.06
CA ASP A 103 14.40 15.81 16.28
C ASP A 103 15.20 14.63 16.87
N SER A 104 14.56 13.72 17.62
CA SER A 104 15.23 12.64 18.36
C SER A 104 14.84 11.24 17.91
N ASP A 105 13.68 11.08 17.28
CA ASP A 105 13.04 9.79 17.10
C ASP A 105 12.42 9.60 15.71
N SER A 106 12.23 8.33 15.36
CA SER A 106 11.65 7.87 14.11
C SER A 106 10.63 6.76 14.38
N ILE A 107 9.54 6.78 13.62
CA ILE A 107 8.50 5.76 13.58
C ILE A 107 8.27 5.37 12.13
N ASP A 108 8.43 4.08 11.82
CA ASP A 108 8.20 3.53 10.50
C ASP A 108 6.89 2.76 10.48
N ILE A 109 6.02 3.08 9.52
CA ILE A 109 4.84 2.28 9.22
C ILE A 109 5.06 1.58 7.88
N GLU A 110 4.87 0.27 7.87
CA GLU A 110 4.92 -0.57 6.69
C GLU A 110 3.57 -1.27 6.50
N LEU A 111 3.09 -1.28 5.26
CA LEU A 111 1.86 -1.93 4.83
C LEU A 111 2.22 -2.98 3.78
N MET A 112 1.85 -4.22 4.02
CA MET A 112 2.08 -5.32 3.09
C MET A 112 0.75 -5.94 2.67
N MET A 113 0.54 -6.08 1.36
CA MET A 113 -0.68 -6.65 0.80
C MET A 113 -0.37 -7.76 -0.19
N ASP A 114 -1.33 -8.68 -0.32
CA ASP A 114 -1.29 -9.77 -1.30
C ASP A 114 -0.01 -10.64 -1.21
N SER A 115 0.57 -10.76 -0.02
CA SER A 115 1.79 -11.54 0.26
C SER A 115 1.48 -12.83 1.03
N PRO A 116 2.17 -13.95 0.74
CA PRO A 116 2.21 -15.17 1.56
C PRO A 116 2.40 -14.95 3.07
N MET A 117 3.10 -13.88 3.46
CA MET A 117 3.35 -13.58 4.87
C MET A 117 2.08 -13.25 5.65
N LEU A 118 1.06 -12.72 4.97
CA LEU A 118 -0.23 -12.43 5.57
C LEU A 118 -0.89 -13.71 6.10
N GLN A 119 -0.83 -14.81 5.35
CA GLN A 119 -1.41 -16.08 5.77
C GLN A 119 -0.63 -16.68 6.94
N ALA A 120 0.70 -16.58 6.92
CA ALA A 120 1.55 -17.01 8.03
C ALA A 120 1.22 -16.25 9.32
N PHE A 121 1.07 -14.93 9.23
CA PHE A 121 0.73 -14.10 10.39
C PHE A 121 -0.70 -14.37 10.89
N ALA A 122 -1.68 -14.56 10.00
CA ALA A 122 -3.04 -14.92 10.38
C ALA A 122 -3.11 -16.26 11.13
N MET A 123 -2.29 -17.24 10.74
CA MET A 123 -2.14 -18.50 11.48
C MET A 123 -1.46 -18.29 12.84
N MET A 124 -0.53 -17.35 12.97
CA MET A 124 0.06 -17.00 14.25
C MET A 124 -0.99 -16.37 15.19
N LEU A 125 -1.82 -15.46 14.68
CA LEU A 125 -2.88 -14.79 15.45
C LEU A 125 -3.91 -15.78 16.03
N SER A 126 -4.19 -16.88 15.31
CA SER A 126 -5.11 -17.90 15.77
C SER A 126 -4.53 -18.83 16.85
N ASN A 127 -3.22 -18.74 17.14
CA ASN A 127 -2.55 -19.55 18.14
C ASN A 127 -1.81 -18.70 19.20
N PRO A 128 -2.45 -18.45 20.38
CA PRO A 128 -1.86 -17.64 21.44
C PRO A 128 -0.48 -18.12 21.94
N SER A 129 -0.21 -19.42 21.89
CA SER A 129 1.09 -19.97 22.30
C SER A 129 2.22 -19.51 21.37
N MET A 130 1.95 -19.43 20.07
CA MET A 130 2.93 -18.93 19.09
C MET A 130 3.25 -17.45 19.31
N ILE A 131 2.23 -16.66 19.65
CA ILE A 131 2.38 -15.23 19.97
C ILE A 131 3.28 -15.07 21.20
N ALA A 132 3.00 -15.81 22.27
CA ALA A 132 3.80 -15.78 23.49
C ALA A 132 5.26 -16.23 23.24
N MET A 133 5.46 -17.28 22.44
CA MET A 133 6.80 -17.74 22.04
C MET A 133 7.58 -16.70 21.22
N SER A 134 6.88 -15.86 20.44
CA SER A 134 7.52 -14.76 19.70
C SER A 134 7.88 -13.55 20.57
N GLY A 135 7.68 -13.63 21.90
CA GLY A 135 7.83 -12.50 22.83
C GLY A 135 6.73 -11.45 22.69
N GLY A 136 5.69 -11.74 21.92
CA GLY A 136 4.59 -10.84 21.62
C GLY A 136 3.51 -10.85 22.69
N LYS A 137 2.81 -9.72 22.82
CA LYS A 137 1.60 -9.55 23.64
C LYS A 137 0.43 -9.15 22.76
N LEU A 138 -0.75 -9.70 23.06
CA LEU A 138 -1.96 -9.38 22.31
C LEU A 138 -2.53 -8.03 22.76
N THR A 139 -2.89 -7.19 21.80
CA THR A 139 -3.54 -5.89 22.00
C THR A 139 -4.61 -5.68 20.91
N LYS A 140 -5.20 -4.48 20.86
CA LYS A 140 -6.16 -4.10 19.81
C LYS A 140 -5.81 -2.76 19.18
N ILE A 141 -5.91 -2.70 17.86
CA ILE A 141 -5.83 -1.47 17.06
C ILE A 141 -7.08 -1.40 16.19
N GLN A 142 -7.85 -0.31 16.28
CA GLN A 142 -9.11 -0.15 15.54
C GLN A 142 -10.07 -1.37 15.65
N GLY A 143 -10.07 -2.06 16.80
CA GLY A 143 -10.87 -3.26 17.05
C GLY A 143 -10.29 -4.58 16.50
N LEU A 144 -9.21 -4.52 15.70
CA LEU A 144 -8.49 -5.69 15.17
C LEU A 144 -7.50 -6.23 16.20
N GLN A 145 -7.29 -7.55 16.19
CA GLN A 145 -6.25 -8.17 17.00
C GLN A 145 -4.87 -7.75 16.48
N ALA A 146 -4.04 -7.27 17.41
CA ALA A 146 -2.68 -6.84 17.14
C ALA A 146 -1.70 -7.55 18.07
N VAL A 147 -0.48 -7.74 17.61
CA VAL A 147 0.64 -8.26 18.39
C VAL A 147 1.64 -7.14 18.61
N GLN A 148 1.93 -6.86 19.87
CA GLN A 148 2.95 -5.92 20.29
C GLN A 148 4.18 -6.69 20.78
N ARG A 149 5.35 -6.43 20.20
CA ARG A 149 6.64 -6.98 20.63
C ARG A 149 7.56 -5.86 21.11
N LEU A 150 8.22 -6.08 22.24
CA LEU A 150 9.19 -5.15 22.83
C LEU A 150 10.54 -5.86 22.96
N GLU A 151 11.57 -5.32 22.31
CA GLU A 151 12.94 -5.81 22.34
C GLU A 151 13.89 -4.68 22.74
N GLY A 152 14.33 -4.66 24.00
CA GLY A 152 15.06 -3.52 24.54
C GLY A 152 14.16 -2.27 24.55
N ASN A 153 14.56 -1.22 23.83
CA ASN A 153 13.71 -0.04 23.59
C ASN A 153 12.95 -0.08 22.26
N SER A 154 13.14 -1.11 21.43
CA SER A 154 12.45 -1.23 20.14
C SER A 154 11.06 -1.81 20.35
N LEU A 155 10.05 -1.07 19.91
CA LEU A 155 8.65 -1.45 19.94
C LEU A 155 8.16 -1.74 18.52
N GLU A 156 7.47 -2.87 18.35
CA GLU A 156 6.82 -3.24 17.12
C GLU A 156 5.35 -3.60 17.38
N ILE A 157 4.44 -3.08 16.57
CA ILE A 157 3.00 -3.39 16.60
C ILE A 157 2.62 -3.92 15.23
N GLN A 158 2.16 -5.17 15.17
CA GLN A 158 1.72 -5.82 13.94
C GLN A 158 0.26 -6.22 14.01
N PHE A 159 -0.51 -5.98 12.95
CA PHE A 159 -1.90 -6.42 12.85
C PHE A 159 -2.32 -6.62 11.40
N VAL A 160 -3.43 -7.34 11.21
CA VAL A 160 -3.97 -7.66 9.87
C VAL A 160 -5.39 -7.13 9.74
N THR A 161 -5.68 -6.49 8.62
CA THR A 161 -7.00 -5.99 8.26
C THR A 161 -7.85 -7.10 7.63
N GLN A 162 -9.17 -6.89 7.61
CA GLN A 162 -10.09 -7.79 6.89
C GLN A 162 -9.86 -7.77 5.37
N GLY A 163 -9.35 -6.65 4.82
CA GLY A 163 -8.99 -6.50 3.40
C GLY A 163 -7.71 -7.23 2.99
N GLY A 164 -7.03 -7.88 3.94
CA GLY A 164 -5.81 -8.63 3.67
C GLY A 164 -4.56 -7.76 3.54
N ALA A 165 -4.50 -6.69 4.34
CA ALA A 165 -3.28 -5.91 4.55
C ALA A 165 -2.68 -6.25 5.92
N MET A 166 -1.37 -6.50 5.96
CA MET A 166 -0.58 -6.56 7.19
C MET A 166 0.05 -5.20 7.43
N ILE A 167 -0.09 -4.70 8.65
CA ILE A 167 0.37 -3.39 9.06
C ILE A 167 1.39 -3.58 10.17
N THR A 168 2.57 -3.02 9.99
CA THR A 168 3.66 -3.06 10.96
C THR A 168 4.07 -1.64 11.31
N VAL A 169 4.01 -1.29 12.60
CA VAL A 169 4.46 0.00 13.13
C VAL A 169 5.67 -0.25 14.02
N ARG A 170 6.82 0.34 13.68
CA ARG A 170 8.09 0.19 14.41
C ARG A 170 8.59 1.53 14.91
N GLY A 171 9.17 1.56 16.10
CA GLY A 171 9.74 2.76 16.69
C GLY A 171 10.25 2.50 18.10
N ASN A 172 10.69 3.55 18.78
CA ASN A 172 11.11 3.43 20.18
C ASN A 172 9.90 3.32 21.12
N ASN A 173 10.00 2.53 22.18
CA ASN A 173 8.94 2.32 23.18
C ASN A 173 8.56 3.61 23.92
N ASP A 174 9.50 4.55 24.06
CA ASP A 174 9.23 5.89 24.59
C ASP A 174 8.17 6.65 23.78
N ASN A 175 8.01 6.30 22.50
CA ASN A 175 7.03 6.88 21.57
C ASN A 175 5.79 6.00 21.36
N GLN A 176 5.53 5.03 22.24
CA GLN A 176 4.40 4.10 22.13
C GLN A 176 3.05 4.81 21.95
N SER A 177 2.81 5.92 22.65
CA SER A 177 1.56 6.69 22.54
C SER A 177 1.36 7.24 21.12
N THR A 178 2.41 7.80 20.52
CA THR A 178 2.41 8.30 19.15
C THR A 178 2.22 7.16 18.15
N MET A 179 2.91 6.03 18.35
CA MET A 179 2.76 4.84 17.49
C MET A 179 1.33 4.32 17.50
N LEU A 180 0.69 4.26 18.69
CA LEU A 180 -0.71 3.86 18.82
C LEU A 180 -1.66 4.87 18.17
N ALA A 181 -1.40 6.17 18.31
CA ALA A 181 -2.22 7.21 17.67
C ALA A 181 -2.15 7.10 16.14
N LEU A 182 -0.95 6.92 15.58
CA LEU A 182 -0.72 6.67 14.16
C LEU A 182 -1.44 5.40 13.71
N ALA A 183 -1.24 4.27 14.39
CA ALA A 183 -1.86 2.99 14.04
C ALA A 183 -3.41 3.06 14.03
N ASN A 184 -3.99 3.80 14.97
CA ASN A 184 -5.44 4.03 15.02
C ASN A 184 -5.96 5.04 13.99
N SER A 185 -5.08 5.79 13.34
CA SER A 185 -5.43 6.81 12.33
C SER A 185 -5.24 6.31 10.88
N ILE A 186 -4.72 5.10 10.68
CA ILE A 186 -4.60 4.50 9.35
C ILE A 186 -6.01 4.29 8.77
N ASP A 187 -6.24 4.77 7.54
CA ASP A 187 -7.52 4.60 6.86
C ASP A 187 -7.65 3.19 6.28
N LEU A 188 -8.22 2.29 7.08
CA LEU A 188 -8.41 0.89 6.70
C LEU A 188 -9.33 0.69 5.49
N LYS A 189 -10.08 1.72 5.06
CA LYS A 189 -10.96 1.63 3.87
C LYS A 189 -10.18 1.81 2.56
N LYS A 190 -8.94 2.27 2.64
CA LYS A 190 -8.00 2.41 1.51
C LYS A 190 -7.15 1.14 1.30
N LEU A 191 -7.39 0.11 2.12
CA LEU A 191 -6.65 -1.15 2.17
C LEU A 191 -7.57 -2.33 1.82
#